data_AF-A0A931E5H3-F1
#
_entry.id   AF-A0A931E5H3-F1
#
_cell.length_a   1.000
_cell.length_b   1.000
_cell.length_c   1.000
_cell.angle_alpha   90.00
_cell.angle_beta   90.00
_cell.angle_gamma   90.00
#
_symmetry.space_group_name_H-M   'P 1'
#
loop_
_entity.id
_entity.type
_entity.pdbx_description
1 polymer ?
#
loop_
_entity_poly.entity_id
_entity_poly.type
_entity_poly.pdbx_seq_one_letter_code
_entity_poly.pdbx_strand_id
1 'polypeptide(L)'
;MEKKPIKRSEQIQPLSREHHATLLFCWKIEEGVKRGIEKERIDRYAGYFYPEHVVGHFASEEKLLFTDRQDPKVRTALMQHETIREFFEKIQEGRANFPNDYLSLAALLRSHTRYEERDLFPHLEQTLPPDELDRIGTILNLEEHTAEEQYNDEFWRDAKSQ
;
A
#
# COMPACT_ATOMS: atom_id res chain seq x y z
N MET A 1 15.58 -13.36 -14.97
CA MET A 1 15.09 -14.38 -14.00
C MET A 1 13.60 -14.19 -13.86
N GLU A 2 12.80 -15.19 -14.27
CA GLU A 2 11.37 -15.21 -13.99
C GLU A 2 11.15 -15.09 -12.48
N LYS A 3 10.51 -14.01 -12.05
CA LYS A 3 10.11 -13.86 -10.65
C LYS A 3 8.90 -14.74 -10.43
N LYS A 4 9.11 -15.93 -9.85
CA LYS A 4 8.01 -16.74 -9.33
C LYS A 4 7.13 -15.87 -8.41
N PRO A 5 5.80 -15.96 -8.51
CA PRO A 5 4.91 -15.32 -7.54
C PRO A 5 5.35 -15.76 -6.14
N ILE A 6 5.54 -14.79 -5.24
CA ILE A 6 5.86 -15.12 -3.87
C ILE A 6 4.59 -15.64 -3.23
N LYS A 7 4.61 -16.89 -2.77
CA LYS A 7 3.47 -17.50 -2.08
C LYS A 7 3.62 -17.19 -0.59
N ARG A 8 2.66 -16.46 -0.03
CA ARG A 8 2.58 -16.16 1.40
C ARG A 8 1.98 -17.31 2.19
N SER A 9 2.24 -17.33 3.49
CA SER A 9 1.42 -18.08 4.43
C SER A 9 -0.05 -17.68 4.30
N GLU A 10 -0.96 -18.62 4.56
CA GLU A 10 -2.40 -18.34 4.49
C GLU A 10 -2.82 -17.29 5.52
N GLN A 11 -2.06 -17.19 6.63
CA GLN A 11 -2.27 -16.26 7.72
C GLN A 11 -2.07 -14.80 7.30
N ILE A 12 -1.00 -14.48 6.56
CA ILE A 12 -0.66 -13.09 6.16
C ILE A 12 -1.20 -12.75 4.76
N GLN A 13 -1.66 -13.75 4.01
CA GLN A 13 -2.19 -13.57 2.66
C GLN A 13 -3.25 -12.45 2.52
N PRO A 14 -4.17 -12.19 3.48
CA PRO A 14 -5.14 -11.11 3.36
C PRO A 14 -4.49 -9.73 3.12
N LEU A 15 -3.46 -9.37 3.89
CA LEU A 15 -2.73 -8.10 3.70
C LEU A 15 -2.02 -8.05 2.34
N SER A 16 -1.42 -9.17 1.94
CA SER A 16 -0.79 -9.27 0.61
C SER A 16 -1.76 -9.13 -0.57
N ARG A 17 -3.08 -9.36 -0.37
CA ARG A 17 -4.08 -9.11 -1.42
C ARG A 17 -4.26 -7.61 -1.64
N GLU A 18 -4.30 -6.82 -0.57
CA GLU A 18 -4.49 -5.37 -0.62
C GLU A 18 -3.33 -4.67 -1.34
N HIS A 19 -2.12 -5.22 -1.25
CA HIS A 19 -0.96 -4.76 -2.02
C HIS A 19 -1.19 -4.68 -3.53
N HIS A 20 -2.11 -5.47 -4.09
CA HIS A 20 -2.48 -5.34 -5.50
C HIS A 20 -3.09 -3.96 -5.80
N ALA A 21 -4.02 -3.48 -4.96
CA ALA A 21 -4.61 -2.15 -5.10
C ALA A 21 -3.54 -1.06 -4.92
N THR A 22 -2.64 -1.20 -3.94
CA THR A 22 -1.53 -0.25 -3.73
C THR A 22 -0.61 -0.15 -4.96
N LEU A 23 -0.27 -1.27 -5.58
CA LEU A 23 0.54 -1.25 -6.80
C LEU A 23 -0.21 -0.66 -8.00
N LEU A 24 -1.52 -0.90 -8.08
CA LEU A 24 -2.37 -0.32 -9.11
C LEU A 24 -2.50 1.20 -8.93
N PHE A 25 -2.68 1.69 -7.71
CA PHE A 25 -2.62 3.11 -7.36
C PHE A 25 -1.33 3.75 -7.87
N CYS A 26 -0.18 3.14 -7.57
CA CYS A 26 1.12 3.66 -8.02
C CYS A 26 1.18 3.80 -9.55
N TRP A 27 0.69 2.79 -10.28
CA TRP A 27 0.61 2.83 -11.74
C TRP A 27 -0.35 3.92 -12.23
N LYS A 28 -1.53 4.06 -11.62
CA LYS A 28 -2.54 5.08 -11.99
C LYS A 28 -1.98 6.49 -11.81
N ILE A 29 -1.28 6.77 -10.71
CA ILE A 29 -0.62 8.06 -10.48
C ILE A 29 0.41 8.37 -11.57
N GLU A 30 1.31 7.42 -11.85
CA GLU A 30 2.33 7.57 -12.90
C GLU A 30 1.72 7.79 -14.28
N GLU A 31 0.68 7.03 -14.63
CA GLU A 31 0.02 7.14 -15.92
C GLU A 31 -0.76 8.46 -16.05
N GLY A 32 -1.41 8.92 -14.98
CA GLY A 32 -2.05 10.24 -14.94
C GLY A 32 -1.07 11.38 -15.16
N VAL A 33 0.08 11.34 -14.47
CA VAL A 33 1.16 12.33 -14.68
C VAL A 33 1.68 12.29 -16.11
N LYS A 34 1.99 11.09 -16.63
CA LYS A 34 2.50 10.90 -18.00
C LYS A 34 1.54 11.41 -19.08
N ARG A 35 0.23 11.26 -18.84
CA ARG A 35 -0.83 11.73 -19.74
C ARG A 35 -1.12 13.23 -19.62
N GLY A 36 -0.50 13.92 -18.66
CA GLY A 36 -0.79 15.33 -18.39
C GLY A 36 -2.20 15.55 -17.83
N ILE A 37 -2.70 14.60 -17.05
CA ILE A 37 -3.98 14.76 -16.35
C ILE A 37 -3.88 15.89 -15.33
N GLU A 38 -4.93 16.71 -15.25
CA GLU A 38 -5.07 17.80 -14.30
C GLU A 38 -4.81 17.34 -12.86
N LYS A 39 -4.01 18.12 -12.11
CA LYS A 39 -3.61 17.81 -10.74
C LYS A 39 -4.82 17.51 -9.86
N GLU A 40 -5.91 18.27 -10.01
CA GLU A 40 -7.11 18.15 -9.20
C GLU A 40 -7.81 16.80 -9.36
N ARG A 41 -7.69 16.13 -10.52
CA ARG A 41 -8.22 14.77 -10.72
C ARG A 41 -7.39 13.74 -9.96
N ILE A 42 -6.07 13.90 -10.01
CA ILE A 42 -5.12 13.05 -9.29
C ILE A 42 -5.26 13.24 -7.77
N ASP A 43 -5.47 14.48 -7.31
CA ASP A 43 -5.74 14.80 -5.91
C ASP A 43 -6.99 14.10 -5.39
N ARG A 44 -8.10 14.15 -6.15
CA ARG A 44 -9.33 13.47 -5.76
C ARG A 44 -9.14 11.96 -5.64
N TYR A 45 -8.36 11.38 -6.55
CA TYR A 45 -8.06 9.95 -6.49
C TYR A 45 -7.18 9.60 -5.30
N ALA A 46 -6.12 10.36 -5.03
CA ALA A 46 -5.29 10.16 -3.84
C ALA A 46 -6.09 10.36 -2.53
N GLY A 47 -6.97 11.35 -2.50
CA GLY A 47 -7.87 11.63 -1.37
C GLY A 47 -8.92 10.54 -1.13
N TYR A 48 -9.37 9.85 -2.19
CA TYR A 48 -10.19 8.65 -2.08
C TYR A 48 -9.37 7.44 -1.60
N PHE A 49 -8.23 7.19 -2.24
CA PHE A 49 -7.45 5.96 -2.04
C PHE A 49 -6.86 5.88 -0.63
N TYR A 50 -6.44 7.01 -0.06
CA TYR A 50 -5.78 7.04 1.24
C TYR A 50 -6.63 6.47 2.40
N PRO A 51 -7.82 7.02 2.72
CA PRO A 51 -8.64 6.47 3.80
C PRO A 51 -9.18 5.07 3.49
N GLU A 52 -9.43 4.76 2.22
CA GLU A 52 -10.06 3.50 1.81
C GLU A 52 -9.09 2.30 1.86
N HIS A 53 -7.84 2.50 1.43
CA HIS A 53 -6.91 1.37 1.23
C HIS A 53 -5.63 1.47 2.05
N VAL A 54 -5.18 2.65 2.44
CA VAL A 54 -3.87 2.81 3.11
C VAL A 54 -4.02 2.83 4.63
N VAL A 55 -5.00 3.60 5.14
CA VAL A 55 -5.16 3.80 6.59
C VAL A 55 -5.49 2.49 7.30
N GLY A 56 -6.47 1.73 6.80
CA GLY A 56 -6.87 0.44 7.37
C GLY A 56 -5.75 -0.60 7.29
N HIS A 57 -5.15 -0.74 6.11
CA HIS A 57 -4.04 -1.66 5.86
C HIS A 57 -2.87 -1.46 6.84
N PHE A 58 -2.35 -0.23 6.93
CA PHE A 58 -1.29 0.09 7.87
C PHE A 58 -1.70 -0.14 9.32
N ALA A 59 -2.95 0.16 9.69
CA ALA A 59 -3.41 -0.09 11.05
C ALA A 59 -3.42 -1.58 11.41
N SER A 60 -3.84 -2.46 10.48
CA SER A 60 -3.83 -3.90 10.69
C SER A 60 -2.39 -4.44 10.80
N GLU A 61 -1.48 -4.00 9.93
CA GLU A 61 -0.06 -4.35 10.01
C GLU A 61 0.58 -3.89 11.31
N GLU A 62 0.38 -2.62 11.68
CA GLU A 62 0.97 -2.02 12.88
C GLU A 62 0.50 -2.68 14.17
N LYS A 63 -0.78 -3.07 14.19
CA LYS A 63 -1.41 -3.69 15.36
C LYS A 63 -1.07 -5.17 15.50
N LEU A 64 -0.95 -5.89 14.38
CA LEU A 64 -0.90 -7.35 14.39
C LEU A 64 0.50 -7.90 14.08
N LEU A 65 1.25 -7.28 13.17
CA LEU A 65 2.52 -7.80 12.67
C LEU A 65 3.72 -7.01 13.16
N PHE A 66 3.59 -5.69 13.32
CA PHE A 66 4.72 -4.79 13.63
C PHE A 66 4.80 -4.50 15.14
N THR A 67 4.53 -5.51 15.95
CA THR A 67 4.43 -5.41 17.42
C THR A 67 5.81 -5.30 18.09
N ASP A 68 6.82 -6.02 17.58
CA ASP A 68 8.21 -5.85 18.03
C ASP A 68 8.87 -4.62 17.39
N ARG A 69 8.69 -3.47 18.04
CA ARG A 69 9.27 -2.20 17.60
C ARG A 69 10.80 -2.09 17.78
N GLN A 70 11.46 -3.10 18.34
CA GLN A 70 12.92 -3.14 18.39
C GLN A 70 13.53 -3.85 17.18
N ASP A 71 12.75 -4.67 16.48
CA ASP A 71 13.18 -5.32 15.25
C ASP A 71 13.55 -4.25 14.17
N PRO A 72 14.77 -4.26 13.61
CA PRO A 72 15.20 -3.27 12.64
C PRO A 72 14.36 -3.23 11.36
N LYS A 73 13.80 -4.36 10.94
CA LYS A 73 12.95 -4.43 9.75
C LYS A 73 11.59 -3.83 10.01
N VAL A 74 10.99 -4.15 11.17
CA VAL A 74 9.74 -3.54 11.62
C VAL A 74 9.89 -2.02 11.74
N ARG A 75 10.96 -1.55 12.37
CA ARG A 75 11.25 -0.11 12.47
C ARG A 75 11.35 0.57 11.11
N THR A 76 11.92 -0.11 10.12
CA THR A 76 12.03 0.40 8.76
C THR A 76 10.66 0.56 8.12
N ALA A 77 9.77 -0.43 8.22
CA ALA A 77 8.41 -0.33 7.72
C ALA A 77 7.61 0.80 8.41
N LEU A 78 7.69 0.89 9.74
CA LEU A 78 7.02 1.96 10.49
C LEU A 78 7.49 3.36 10.07
N MET A 79 8.79 3.57 9.86
CA MET A 79 9.28 4.85 9.34
C MET A 79 8.79 5.13 7.92
N GLN A 80 8.67 4.09 7.08
CA GLN A 80 8.09 4.25 5.74
C GLN A 80 6.61 4.60 5.79
N HIS A 81 5.84 4.01 6.72
CA HIS A 81 4.43 4.36 6.93
C HIS A 81 4.28 5.84 7.25
N GLU A 82 5.05 6.36 8.21
CA GLU A 82 5.01 7.78 8.57
C GLU A 82 5.30 8.68 7.36
N THR A 83 6.37 8.42 6.61
CA THR A 83 6.68 9.19 5.41
C THR A 83 5.57 9.12 4.35
N ILE A 84 4.93 7.96 4.18
CA ILE A 84 3.81 7.79 3.24
C ILE A 84 2.59 8.61 3.71
N ARG A 85 2.27 8.59 5.01
CA ARG A 85 1.20 9.41 5.60
C ARG A 85 1.46 10.89 5.36
N GLU A 86 2.68 11.36 5.61
CA GLU A 86 3.08 12.75 5.36
C GLU A 86 2.87 13.18 3.90
N PHE A 87 3.15 12.30 2.93
CA PHE A 87 2.87 12.58 1.52
C PHE A 87 1.37 12.76 1.26
N PHE A 88 0.53 11.87 1.79
CA PHE A 88 -0.92 11.97 1.63
C PHE A 88 -1.48 13.23 2.31
N GLU A 89 -1.04 13.55 3.52
CA GLU A 89 -1.41 14.79 4.22
C GLU A 89 -1.01 16.03 3.41
N LYS A 90 0.22 16.05 2.88
CA LYS A 90 0.71 17.16 2.04
C LYS A 90 -0.15 17.34 0.79
N ILE A 91 -0.64 16.25 0.19
CA ILE A 91 -1.56 16.28 -0.96
C ILE A 91 -2.92 16.85 -0.54
N GLN A 92 -3.50 16.34 0.55
CA GLN A 92 -4.82 16.77 1.06
C GLN A 92 -4.85 18.25 1.47
N GLU A 93 -3.75 18.76 2.01
CA GLU A 93 -3.60 20.16 2.40
C GLU A 93 -3.23 21.08 1.22
N GLY A 94 -3.09 20.55 0.01
CA GLY A 94 -2.72 21.32 -1.19
C GLY A 94 -1.28 21.85 -1.15
N ARG A 95 -0.42 21.29 -0.29
CA ARG A 95 0.99 21.70 -0.15
C ARG A 95 1.94 20.88 -1.04
N ALA A 96 1.44 19.85 -1.72
CA ALA A 96 2.24 18.95 -2.54
C ALA A 96 2.70 19.60 -3.86
N ASN A 97 3.97 19.40 -4.20
CA ASN A 97 4.58 19.84 -5.44
C ASN A 97 4.29 18.83 -6.56
N PHE A 98 3.45 19.24 -7.52
CA PHE A 98 3.10 18.41 -8.67
C PHE A 98 4.11 18.59 -9.81
N PRO A 99 4.56 17.51 -10.50
CA PRO A 99 4.20 16.10 -10.29
C PRO A 99 5.13 15.36 -9.30
N ASN A 100 6.20 15.99 -8.85
CA ASN A 100 7.32 15.32 -8.18
C ASN A 100 6.90 14.55 -6.91
N ASP A 101 6.12 15.17 -6.01
CA ASP A 101 5.72 14.51 -4.76
C ASP A 101 4.82 13.28 -5.00
N TYR A 102 4.00 13.30 -6.07
CA TYR A 102 3.10 12.21 -6.43
C TYR A 102 3.89 11.02 -6.99
N LEU A 103 4.88 11.30 -7.84
CA LEU A 103 5.80 10.27 -8.34
C LEU A 103 6.67 9.71 -7.21
N SER A 104 7.11 10.54 -6.27
CA SER A 104 7.85 10.10 -5.08
C SER A 104 6.98 9.22 -4.18
N LEU A 105 5.73 9.59 -3.93
CA LEU A 105 4.77 8.75 -3.19
C LEU A 105 4.57 7.40 -3.88
N ALA A 106 4.29 7.38 -5.18
CA ALA A 106 4.10 6.15 -5.95
C ALA A 106 5.35 5.25 -5.93
N ALA A 107 6.55 5.84 -6.04
CA ALA A 107 7.80 5.11 -5.94
C ALA A 107 8.03 4.53 -4.54
N LEU A 108 7.73 5.32 -3.50
CA LEU A 108 7.87 4.91 -2.09
C LEU A 108 6.92 3.77 -1.76
N LEU A 109 5.62 3.89 -2.04
CA LEU A 109 4.62 2.84 -1.84
C LEU A 109 5.02 1.54 -2.56
N ARG A 110 5.42 1.63 -3.83
CA ARG A 110 5.89 0.46 -4.59
C ARG A 110 7.12 -0.20 -3.95
N SER A 111 8.06 0.59 -3.45
CA SER A 111 9.26 0.09 -2.79
C SER A 111 8.92 -0.56 -1.45
N HIS A 112 8.03 0.07 -0.69
CA HIS A 112 7.55 -0.37 0.61
C HIS A 112 6.79 -1.70 0.50
N THR A 113 5.78 -1.81 -0.38
CA THR A 113 5.09 -3.06 -0.69
C THR A 113 6.06 -4.17 -1.11
N ARG A 114 7.10 -3.85 -1.91
CA ARG A 114 8.11 -4.85 -2.30
C ARG A 114 8.96 -5.30 -1.12
N TYR A 115 9.30 -4.39 -0.23
CA TYR A 115 10.07 -4.66 0.97
C TYR A 115 9.29 -5.55 1.93
N GLU A 116 8.00 -5.26 2.13
CA GLU A 116 7.15 -6.07 3.00
C GLU A 116 7.04 -7.50 2.48
N GLU A 117 6.69 -7.62 1.22
CA GLU A 117 6.57 -8.90 0.56
C GLU A 117 7.92 -9.66 0.56
N ARG A 118 9.03 -9.03 0.21
CA ARG A 118 10.28 -9.80 -0.01
C ARG A 118 11.12 -9.99 1.23
N ASP A 119 11.01 -9.10 2.20
CA ASP A 119 12.00 -8.98 3.26
C ASP A 119 11.39 -8.98 4.66
N LEU A 120 10.23 -8.35 4.88
CA LEU A 120 9.61 -8.26 6.21
C LEU A 120 8.67 -9.42 6.50
N PHE A 121 7.67 -9.69 5.65
CA PHE A 121 6.72 -10.78 5.90
C PHE A 121 7.40 -12.15 6.00
N PRO A 122 8.36 -12.54 5.12
CA PRO A 122 9.10 -13.79 5.30
C PRO A 122 9.89 -13.86 6.59
N HIS A 123 10.36 -12.71 7.09
CA HIS A 123 11.07 -12.62 8.36
C HIS A 123 10.12 -12.82 9.53
N LEU A 124 8.97 -12.14 9.52
CA LEU A 124 7.92 -12.29 10.55
C LEU A 124 7.34 -13.71 10.58
N GLU A 125 7.14 -14.35 9.44
CA GLU A 125 6.72 -15.76 9.36
C GLU A 125 7.72 -16.73 10.01
N GLN A 126 9.00 -16.34 10.12
CA GLN A 126 10.05 -17.16 10.74
C GLN A 126 10.26 -16.84 12.22
N THR A 127 9.96 -15.62 12.65
CA THR A 127 10.21 -15.17 14.03
C THR A 127 8.98 -15.25 14.92
N LEU A 128 7.77 -15.13 14.36
CA LEU A 128 6.53 -15.22 15.13
C LEU A 128 6.21 -16.68 15.49
N PRO A 129 5.76 -16.95 16.73
CA PRO A 129 5.25 -18.25 17.12
C PRO A 129 4.09 -18.71 16.22
N PRO A 130 3.99 -20.01 15.88
CA PRO A 130 2.92 -20.52 15.02
C PRO A 130 1.51 -20.21 15.55
N ASP A 131 1.29 -20.29 16.86
CA ASP A 131 0.00 -20.00 17.49
C ASP A 131 -0.36 -18.50 17.45
N GLU A 132 0.65 -17.63 17.43
CA GLU A 132 0.46 -16.19 17.21
C GLU A 132 0.10 -15.90 15.75
N LEU A 133 0.80 -16.52 14.79
CA LEU A 133 0.48 -16.41 13.37
C LEU A 133 -0.94 -16.88 13.06
N ASP A 134 -1.39 -18.00 13.64
CA ASP A 134 -2.75 -18.51 13.45
C ASP A 134 -3.82 -17.56 14.01
N ARG A 135 -3.55 -16.92 15.16
CA ARG A 135 -4.44 -15.89 15.72
C ARG A 135 -4.51 -14.67 14.81
N ILE A 136 -3.37 -14.21 14.31
CA ILE A 136 -3.29 -13.08 13.36
C ILE A 136 -4.09 -13.41 12.10
N GLY A 137 -3.88 -14.59 11.51
CA GLY A 137 -4.62 -15.03 10.34
C GLY A 137 -6.12 -15.11 10.59
N THR A 138 -6.56 -15.54 11.78
CA THR A 138 -7.97 -15.55 12.15
C THR A 138 -8.56 -14.13 12.19
N ILE A 139 -7.84 -13.17 12.80
CA ILE A 139 -8.28 -11.77 12.88
C ILE A 139 -8.37 -11.15 11.48
N LEU A 140 -7.32 -11.31 10.66
CA LEU A 140 -7.29 -10.77 9.31
C LEU A 140 -8.42 -11.35 8.44
N ASN A 141 -8.75 -12.63 8.56
CA ASN A 141 -9.87 -13.19 7.78
C ASN A 141 -11.27 -12.71 8.24
N LEU A 142 -11.38 -12.02 9.38
CA LEU A 142 -12.62 -11.37 9.83
C LEU A 142 -12.72 -9.91 9.37
N GLU A 143 -11.60 -9.30 9.01
CA GLU A 143 -11.52 -7.95 8.46
C GLU A 143 -11.75 -8.00 6.94
N GLU A 144 -12.28 -6.90 6.38
CA GLU A 144 -12.45 -6.80 4.92
C GLU A 144 -11.11 -6.42 4.29
N HIS A 145 -10.56 -7.32 3.48
CA HIS A 145 -9.32 -7.10 2.73
C HIS A 145 -9.56 -7.25 1.24
N THR A 146 -9.81 -6.13 0.57
CA THR A 146 -10.12 -6.08 -0.86
C THR A 146 -9.12 -5.25 -1.64
N ALA A 147 -8.80 -5.73 -2.85
CA ALA A 147 -8.05 -4.97 -3.84
C ALA A 147 -8.96 -4.23 -4.84
N GLU A 148 -10.29 -4.36 -4.68
CA GLU A 148 -11.26 -3.74 -5.56
C GLU A 148 -11.42 -2.27 -5.20
N GLU A 149 -11.37 -1.40 -6.21
CA GLU A 149 -11.56 0.03 -6.04
C GLU A 149 -12.91 0.44 -6.65
N GLN A 150 -13.70 1.22 -5.90
CA GLN A 150 -14.96 1.80 -6.39
C GLN A 150 -14.75 3.28 -6.76
N TYR A 151 -13.85 3.54 -7.72
CA TYR A 151 -13.54 4.89 -8.19
C TYR A 151 -13.95 5.10 -9.65
N ASN A 152 -14.85 6.05 -9.90
CA ASN A 152 -15.50 6.26 -11.19
C ASN A 152 -14.67 7.10 -12.19
N ASP A 153 -13.77 7.95 -11.72
CA ASP A 153 -12.97 8.83 -12.58
C ASP A 153 -11.72 8.10 -13.10
N GLU A 154 -11.88 7.29 -14.15
CA GLU A 154 -10.81 6.46 -14.74
C GLU A 154 -9.79 7.27 -15.58
N PHE A 155 -9.19 8.31 -15.00
CA PHE A 155 -8.28 9.24 -15.70
C PHE A 155 -7.04 8.58 -16.32
N TRP A 156 -6.71 7.37 -15.88
CA TRP A 156 -5.59 6.56 -16.38
C TRP A 156 -5.90 5.79 -17.67
N ARG A 157 -7.16 5.75 -18.13
CA ARG A 157 -7.56 5.07 -19.38
C ARG A 157 -7.52 6.02 -20.57
N ASP A 158 -7.43 5.44 -21.77
CA ASP A 158 -7.59 6.19 -23.02
C ASP A 158 -9.03 6.70 -23.15
N ALA A 159 -9.18 7.95 -23.57
CA ALA A 159 -10.50 8.53 -23.88
C ALA A 159 -11.24 7.82 -25.04
N LYS A 160 -10.60 6.84 -25.70
CA LYS A 160 -11.16 6.07 -26.83
C LYS A 160 -11.62 4.65 -26.44
N SER A 161 -11.70 4.33 -25.14
CA SER A 161 -12.13 3.01 -24.67
C SER A 161 -13.42 3.03 -23.84
N GLN A 162 -14.32 3.98 -24.13
CA GLN A 162 -15.73 3.93 -23.75
C GLN A 162 -16.61 3.93 -25.01
#